data_AF-A0A1Y5RPS0-F1
#
_entry.id   AF-A0A1Y5RPS0-F1
#
_cell.length_a   1.000
_cell.length_b   1.000
_cell.length_c   1.000
_cell.angle_alpha   90.00
_cell.angle_beta   90.00
_cell.angle_gamma   90.00
#
_symmetry.space_group_name_H-M   'P 1'
#
loop_
_entity.id
_entity.type
_entity.pdbx_description
1 polymer ?
#
loop_
_entity_poly.entity_id
_entity_poly.type
_entity_poly.pdbx_seq_one_letter_code
_entity_poly.pdbx_strand_id
1 'polypeptide(L)'
;MRSLRLPVGVAIIFLLSLPAVRAEAPAVSPAAGATEIVAARGGDADEWRFDVEIRDGDAPADEAELALGPDYFRLTDAARSMIVDFRLLRVIEIDRAARRFTNRSLYLFPGFGELQYFARLSKANPPGAGTGSDGAAAEVAKDPFWIEADLGIRKDAPRTDLVFADGGDGTMTVTRSGKPYATIRGEVVDLPADRRAVLFRYFRFLSELHPNVIDALEKGAALPVALDYRVLKDGDIARRQVRLRAAGRVTTPYPLDPALRPADEGHYTNDVPAIDDLVGMMAKVARGDWPTGPLSPDDYWREVERQFKDENALGTFLNVQGMAMQYGATVLDGCPKSLRKPDGCAPVLFIRDQSGTDRLLTLAIGGTRAEVEGKQEAGLKAMGIVVNEVESRDLPGGYVAQALYANMLARPTLPENGSMTLLRERQEEAFERFRKAIAGNPYIGFFYRDLGKLLFNQLRADVAWDVWDFGRLLPGSYQRHAFQTIDELEARLRADYPQFFLQP
;
A
#
# COMPACT_ATOMS: atom_id res chain seq x y z
N MET A 1 -15.13 -27.44 -49.23
CA MET A 1 -14.13 -26.69 -48.44
C MET A 1 -14.69 -26.45 -47.04
N ARG A 2 -14.31 -27.28 -46.07
CA ARG A 2 -14.68 -27.12 -44.66
C ARG A 2 -13.66 -26.19 -44.02
N SER A 3 -14.11 -25.09 -43.44
CA SER A 3 -13.28 -24.13 -42.72
C SER A 3 -12.69 -24.78 -41.47
N LEU A 4 -11.36 -24.82 -41.43
CA LEU A 4 -10.57 -25.21 -40.27
C LEU A 4 -10.76 -24.13 -39.20
N ARG A 5 -11.64 -24.37 -38.21
CA ARG A 5 -11.65 -23.59 -36.98
C ARG A 5 -10.42 -24.00 -36.18
N LEU A 6 -9.45 -23.10 -35.99
CA LEU A 6 -8.35 -23.33 -35.04
C LEU A 6 -8.95 -23.64 -33.66
N PRO A 7 -8.46 -24.67 -32.95
CA PRO A 7 -8.92 -24.95 -31.60
C PRO A 7 -8.43 -23.85 -30.67
N VAL A 8 -9.36 -23.39 -29.84
CA VAL A 8 -9.23 -22.57 -28.65
C VAL A 8 -7.88 -22.83 -27.96
N GLY A 9 -6.95 -21.88 -28.08
CA GLY A 9 -5.71 -21.90 -27.34
C GLY A 9 -6.01 -21.85 -25.85
N VAL A 10 -5.34 -22.72 -25.08
CA VAL A 10 -5.21 -22.54 -23.63
C VAL A 10 -4.72 -21.12 -23.42
N ALA A 11 -5.56 -20.28 -22.83
CA ALA A 11 -5.21 -18.90 -22.52
C ALA A 11 -4.15 -18.91 -21.42
N ILE A 12 -2.89 -19.14 -21.81
CA ILE A 12 -1.76 -18.61 -21.09
C ILE A 12 -1.98 -17.10 -21.14
N ILE A 13 -2.31 -16.51 -20.00
CA ILE A 13 -2.52 -15.06 -19.87
C ILE A 13 -1.22 -14.41 -20.34
N PHE A 14 -1.23 -13.87 -21.56
CA PHE A 14 -0.09 -13.18 -22.15
C PHE A 14 0.09 -11.85 -21.42
N LEU A 15 1.02 -11.84 -20.46
CA LEU A 15 1.55 -10.62 -19.87
C LEU A 15 2.40 -9.94 -20.94
N LEU A 16 1.89 -8.85 -21.53
CA LEU A 16 2.61 -8.03 -22.50
C LEU A 16 3.83 -7.41 -21.81
N SER A 17 5.03 -7.68 -22.33
CA SER A 17 6.29 -7.13 -21.82
C SER A 17 6.50 -5.69 -22.30
N LEU A 18 6.29 -4.72 -21.42
CA LEU A 18 6.73 -3.33 -21.61
C LEU A 18 8.20 -3.17 -21.15
N PRO A 19 8.96 -2.20 -21.69
CA PRO A 19 10.32 -1.93 -21.22
C PRO A 19 10.30 -1.54 -19.74
N ALA A 20 11.04 -2.29 -18.92
CA ALA A 20 11.05 -2.11 -17.48
C ALA A 20 11.75 -0.81 -17.10
N VAL A 21 11.01 0.12 -16.49
CA VAL A 21 11.62 1.16 -15.65
C VAL A 21 12.19 0.45 -14.43
N ARG A 22 13.48 0.66 -14.15
CA ARG A 22 14.19 -0.04 -13.09
C ARG A 22 13.83 0.60 -11.74
N ALA A 23 12.84 0.04 -11.04
CA ALA A 23 12.63 0.35 -9.64
C ALA A 23 13.73 -0.33 -8.80
N GLU A 24 14.35 0.43 -7.90
CA GLU A 24 15.25 -0.12 -6.89
C GLU A 24 14.41 -0.75 -5.78
N ALA A 25 14.86 -1.91 -5.29
CA ALA A 25 14.25 -2.51 -4.09
C ALA A 25 14.30 -1.49 -2.94
N PRO A 26 13.33 -1.51 -2.01
CA PRO A 26 13.37 -0.59 -0.87
C PRO A 26 14.71 -0.74 -0.17
N ALA A 27 15.40 0.39 0.05
CA ALA A 27 16.72 0.40 0.67
C ALA A 27 16.73 -0.18 2.10
N VAL A 28 15.56 -0.21 2.74
CA VAL A 28 15.33 -0.67 4.11
C VAL A 28 14.06 -1.50 4.12
N SER A 29 14.08 -2.72 4.66
CA SER A 29 12.89 -3.58 4.83
C SER A 29 11.92 -3.00 5.88
N PRO A 30 10.59 -3.22 5.77
CA PRO A 30 9.66 -2.93 6.87
C PRO A 30 10.03 -3.63 8.19
N ALA A 31 10.69 -4.79 8.10
CA ALA A 31 11.17 -5.54 9.26
C ALA A 31 12.61 -5.19 9.69
N ALA A 32 13.22 -4.16 9.09
CA ALA A 32 14.58 -3.76 9.41
C ALA A 32 14.70 -3.31 10.88
N GLY A 33 15.75 -3.77 11.55
CA GLY A 33 16.08 -3.33 12.90
C GLY A 33 16.59 -1.88 12.94
N ALA A 34 16.53 -1.23 14.10
CA ALA A 34 17.02 0.16 14.24
C ALA A 34 18.48 0.31 13.81
N THR A 35 19.33 -0.68 14.10
CA THR A 35 20.74 -0.69 13.66
C THR A 35 20.88 -0.73 12.14
N GLU A 36 20.04 -1.51 11.44
CA GLU A 36 20.06 -1.59 9.97
C GLU A 36 19.59 -0.28 9.33
N ILE A 37 18.54 0.33 9.91
CA ILE A 37 18.03 1.64 9.48
C ILE A 37 19.10 2.71 9.67
N VAL A 38 19.71 2.79 10.85
CA VAL A 38 20.79 3.73 11.16
C VAL A 38 21.99 3.49 10.24
N ALA A 39 22.34 2.25 9.92
CA ALA A 39 23.43 1.94 9.00
C ALA A 39 23.11 2.36 7.55
N ALA A 40 21.90 2.08 7.06
CA ALA A 40 21.44 2.51 5.74
C ALA A 40 21.37 4.04 5.64
N ARG A 41 21.05 4.70 6.76
CA ARG A 41 21.07 6.15 6.86
C ARG A 41 22.51 6.70 6.87
N GLY A 42 23.32 6.23 7.80
CA GLY A 42 24.64 6.77 8.10
C GLY A 42 24.64 8.20 8.66
N GLY A 43 25.79 8.59 9.22
CA GLY A 43 26.20 9.96 9.51
C GLY A 43 25.52 10.67 10.69
N ASP A 44 26.17 11.75 11.11
CA ASP A 44 25.54 12.78 11.93
C ASP A 44 24.64 13.66 11.07
N ALA A 45 23.60 14.23 11.67
CA ALA A 45 22.67 15.16 11.08
C ALA A 45 22.74 16.51 11.79
N ASP A 46 22.85 17.57 10.99
CA ASP A 46 22.63 18.94 11.46
C ASP A 46 21.13 19.22 11.52
N GLU A 47 20.60 19.24 12.74
CA GLU A 47 19.18 19.49 13.04
C GLU A 47 18.92 20.96 13.39
N TRP A 48 17.81 21.49 12.87
CA TRP A 48 17.18 22.72 13.36
C TRP A 48 15.99 22.36 14.23
N ARG A 49 15.96 22.85 15.48
CA ARG A 49 14.96 22.50 16.48
C ARG A 49 13.99 23.63 16.72
N PHE A 50 12.72 23.25 16.92
CA PHE A 50 11.62 24.13 17.25
C PHE A 50 10.81 23.52 18.39
N ASP A 51 10.43 24.37 19.35
CA ASP A 51 9.34 24.05 20.26
C ASP A 51 8.02 24.32 19.54
N VAL A 52 7.12 23.34 19.58
CA VAL A 52 5.81 23.37 18.94
C VAL A 52 4.73 23.33 20.02
N GLU A 53 3.86 24.34 20.02
CA GLU A 53 2.65 24.39 20.85
C GLU A 53 1.45 24.19 19.94
N ILE A 54 0.66 23.13 20.14
CA ILE A 54 -0.57 22.86 19.38
C ILE A 54 -1.77 22.98 20.32
N ARG A 55 -2.80 23.73 19.93
CA ARG A 55 -4.04 23.87 20.68
C ARG A 55 -5.26 23.65 19.78
N ASP A 56 -6.11 22.71 20.17
CA ASP A 56 -7.40 22.45 19.54
C ASP A 56 -8.54 23.10 20.35
N GLY A 57 -9.22 24.08 19.79
CA GLY A 57 -10.27 24.82 20.47
C GLY A 57 -9.78 25.47 21.76
N ASP A 58 -10.48 25.19 22.87
CA ASP A 58 -10.16 25.68 24.21
C ASP A 58 -9.38 24.65 25.06
N ALA A 59 -8.92 23.55 24.46
CA ALA A 59 -8.13 22.54 25.16
C ALA A 59 -6.78 23.10 25.65
N PRO A 60 -6.15 22.47 26.65
CA PRO A 60 -4.74 22.72 26.96
C PRO A 60 -3.86 22.55 25.72
N ALA A 61 -2.76 23.28 25.66
CA ALA A 61 -1.81 23.10 24.58
C ALA A 61 -1.01 21.82 24.78
N ASP A 62 -0.86 21.05 23.70
CA ASP A 62 0.11 19.97 23.60
C ASP A 62 1.47 20.55 23.20
N GLU A 63 2.52 20.10 23.88
CA GLU A 63 3.89 20.52 23.62
C GLU A 63 4.64 19.40 22.90
N ALA A 64 5.40 19.77 21.86
CA ALA A 64 6.26 18.86 21.12
C ALA A 64 7.55 19.55 20.67
N GLU A 65 8.60 18.76 20.43
CA GLU A 65 9.84 19.19 19.77
C GLU A 65 9.79 18.76 18.29
N LEU A 66 9.99 19.71 17.38
CA LEU A 66 10.20 19.47 15.95
C LEU A 66 11.67 19.67 15.61
N ALA A 67 12.33 18.62 15.12
CA ALA A 67 13.69 18.68 14.60
C ALA A 67 13.68 18.48 13.08
N LEU A 68 14.37 19.36 12.34
CA LEU A 68 14.50 19.33 10.89
C LEU A 68 15.93 18.93 10.51
N GLY A 69 16.10 17.73 9.96
CA GLY A 69 17.34 17.30 9.33
C GLY A 69 17.38 17.68 7.83
N PRO A 70 18.42 17.26 7.09
CA PRO A 70 18.54 17.51 5.65
C PRO A 70 17.38 17.00 4.79
N ASP A 71 16.89 15.82 5.14
CA ASP A 71 16.02 14.97 4.34
C ASP A 71 15.08 14.17 5.25
N TYR A 72 14.88 14.63 6.48
CA TYR A 72 13.88 14.10 7.41
C TYR A 72 13.41 15.17 8.38
N PHE A 73 12.24 14.97 8.97
CA PHE A 73 11.88 15.65 10.21
C PHE A 73 11.57 14.63 11.30
N ARG A 74 11.75 15.05 12.55
CA ARG A 74 11.34 14.29 13.74
C ARG A 74 10.42 15.16 14.58
N LEU A 75 9.26 14.62 14.95
CA LEU A 75 8.36 15.21 15.93
C LEU A 75 8.41 14.36 17.21
N THR A 76 8.60 14.98 18.36
CA THR A 76 8.65 14.26 19.65
C THR A 76 7.74 14.95 20.66
N ASP A 77 6.75 14.21 21.17
CA ASP A 77 5.91 14.66 22.28
C ASP A 77 6.22 13.85 23.56
N ALA A 78 5.37 13.99 24.58
CA ALA A 78 5.52 13.32 25.86
C ALA A 78 5.51 11.78 25.76
N ALA A 79 4.75 11.20 24.83
CA ALA A 79 4.51 9.77 24.72
C ALA A 79 5.23 9.13 23.51
N ARG A 80 5.33 9.85 22.39
CA ARG A 80 5.70 9.30 21.09
C ARG A 80 6.76 10.14 20.40
N SER A 81 7.48 9.51 19.49
CA SER A 81 8.33 10.22 18.52
C SER A 81 8.04 9.67 17.13
N MET A 82 8.00 10.52 16.12
CA MET A 82 7.83 10.12 14.73
C MET A 82 8.96 10.72 13.89
N ILE A 83 9.61 9.89 13.08
CA ILE A 83 10.61 10.31 12.10
C ILE A 83 10.04 10.06 10.70
N VAL A 84 9.96 11.09 9.88
CA VAL A 84 9.61 10.98 8.46
C VAL A 84 10.88 11.19 7.65
N ASP A 85 11.42 10.12 7.10
CA ASP A 85 12.69 10.10 6.36
C ASP A 85 12.45 9.99 4.85
N PHE A 86 12.69 11.09 4.14
CA PHE A 86 12.41 11.21 2.72
C PHE A 86 13.47 10.52 1.85
N ARG A 87 14.67 10.24 2.39
CA ARG A 87 15.71 9.52 1.65
C ARG A 87 15.54 8.01 1.76
N LEU A 88 15.20 7.53 2.95
CA LEU A 88 14.87 6.12 3.15
C LEU A 88 13.45 5.77 2.66
N LEU A 89 12.61 6.77 2.41
CA LEU A 89 11.19 6.63 2.09
C LEU A 89 10.44 5.87 3.18
N ARG A 90 10.74 6.20 4.44
CA ARG A 90 10.18 5.55 5.63
C ARG A 90 9.56 6.53 6.60
N VAL A 91 8.55 6.04 7.30
CA VAL A 91 7.94 6.70 8.46
C VAL A 91 8.12 5.78 9.64
N ILE A 92 8.82 6.27 10.67
CA ILE A 92 9.21 5.50 11.84
C ILE A 92 8.51 6.10 13.05
N GLU A 93 7.55 5.38 13.63
CA GLU A 93 6.85 5.80 14.85
C GLU A 93 7.44 5.03 16.04
N ILE A 94 7.85 5.75 17.07
CA ILE A 94 8.55 5.24 18.25
C ILE A 94 7.63 5.37 19.45
N ASP A 95 7.30 4.22 20.06
CA ASP A 95 6.76 4.16 21.41
C ASP A 95 7.92 4.21 22.40
N ARG A 96 8.06 5.38 23.05
CA ARG A 96 9.17 5.66 23.97
C ARG A 96 9.06 4.84 25.26
N ALA A 97 7.85 4.53 25.70
CA ALA A 97 7.61 3.76 26.92
C ALA A 97 7.90 2.27 26.66
N ALA A 98 7.44 1.72 25.54
CA ALA A 98 7.67 0.34 25.17
C ALA A 98 9.07 0.07 24.58
N ARG A 99 9.84 1.13 24.27
CA ARG A 99 11.13 1.04 23.55
C ARG A 99 11.02 0.26 22.23
N ARG A 100 9.93 0.52 21.50
CA ARG A 100 9.58 -0.16 20.25
C ARG A 100 9.32 0.85 19.14
N PHE A 101 9.46 0.43 17.89
CA PHE A 101 9.11 1.28 16.75
C PHE A 101 8.43 0.53 15.60
N THR A 102 7.55 1.21 14.87
CA THR A 102 7.03 0.74 13.57
C THR A 102 7.85 1.37 12.44
N ASN A 103 7.96 0.70 11.30
CA ASN A 103 8.70 1.19 10.14
C ASN A 103 7.87 0.98 8.87
N ARG A 104 7.22 2.04 8.40
CA ARG A 104 6.25 2.01 7.31
C ARG A 104 6.76 2.72 6.07
N SER A 105 6.24 2.33 4.92
CA SER A 105 6.48 3.02 3.65
C SER A 105 5.98 4.47 3.69
N LEU A 106 6.77 5.42 3.20
CA LEU A 106 6.36 6.82 3.04
C LEU A 106 5.23 6.99 2.01
N TYR A 107 5.16 6.09 1.02
CA TYR A 107 4.10 6.11 0.00
C TYR A 107 2.70 5.89 0.57
N LEU A 108 2.62 5.36 1.80
CA LEU A 108 1.39 5.28 2.57
C LEU A 108 0.60 6.59 2.55
N PHE A 109 1.27 7.73 2.77
CA PHE A 109 0.60 9.01 2.94
C PHE A 109 -0.15 9.48 1.69
N PRO A 110 0.52 9.72 0.54
CA PRO A 110 -0.20 10.11 -0.66
C PRO A 110 -1.10 8.98 -1.17
N GLY A 111 -0.70 7.71 -1.05
CA GLY A 111 -1.51 6.57 -1.49
C GLY A 111 -2.83 6.41 -0.73
N PHE A 112 -2.78 6.48 0.60
CA PHE A 112 -3.97 6.48 1.46
C PHE A 112 -4.81 7.74 1.26
N GLY A 113 -4.16 8.91 1.15
CA GLY A 113 -4.82 10.17 0.85
C GLY A 113 -5.67 10.07 -0.43
N GLU A 114 -5.12 9.55 -1.52
CA GLU A 114 -5.88 9.37 -2.77
C GLU A 114 -7.11 8.49 -2.58
N LEU A 115 -6.93 7.34 -1.93
CA LEU A 115 -8.01 6.39 -1.68
C LEU A 115 -9.10 6.99 -0.80
N GLN A 116 -8.73 7.61 0.31
CA GLN A 116 -9.67 8.22 1.24
C GLN A 116 -10.42 9.38 0.60
N TYR A 117 -9.74 10.18 -0.23
CA TYR A 117 -10.37 11.26 -0.97
C TYR A 117 -11.52 10.72 -1.84
N PHE A 118 -11.25 9.71 -2.67
CA PHE A 118 -12.29 9.10 -3.52
C PHE A 118 -13.37 8.39 -2.71
N ALA A 119 -13.01 7.70 -1.62
CA ALA A 119 -13.98 7.01 -0.77
C ALA A 119 -14.95 7.99 -0.08
N ARG A 120 -14.45 9.11 0.44
CA ARG A 120 -15.25 10.16 1.08
C ARG A 120 -16.15 10.87 0.06
N LEU A 121 -15.64 11.19 -1.13
CA LEU A 121 -16.45 11.79 -2.20
C LEU A 121 -17.53 10.84 -2.74
N SER A 122 -17.24 9.55 -2.83
CA SER A 122 -18.21 8.56 -3.32
C SER A 122 -19.34 8.34 -2.30
N LYS A 123 -19.04 8.40 -1.00
CA LYS A 123 -20.05 8.40 0.07
C LYS A 123 -20.86 9.71 0.12
N ALA A 124 -20.23 10.82 -0.24
CA ALA A 124 -20.88 12.12 -0.31
C ALA A 124 -22.01 12.15 -1.35
N ASN A 125 -21.78 11.51 -2.50
CA ASN A 125 -22.66 11.55 -3.67
C ASN A 125 -23.01 10.13 -4.15
N PRO A 126 -23.84 9.35 -3.42
CA PRO A 126 -24.25 8.04 -3.89
C PRO A 126 -25.02 8.16 -5.21
N PRO A 127 -24.76 7.31 -6.22
CA PRO A 127 -25.57 7.28 -7.43
C PRO A 127 -27.05 7.04 -7.08
N GLY A 128 -27.93 7.99 -7.42
CA GLY A 128 -29.37 7.89 -7.16
C GLY A 128 -29.85 8.40 -5.79
N ALA A 129 -28.96 8.92 -4.94
CA ALA A 129 -29.40 9.70 -3.79
C ALA A 129 -30.02 11.02 -4.30
N GLY A 130 -31.35 11.15 -4.19
CA GLY A 130 -31.99 12.46 -4.27
C GLY A 130 -31.39 13.40 -3.22
N THR A 131 -31.61 14.71 -3.36
CA THR A 131 -31.09 15.78 -2.47
C THR A 131 -31.73 15.76 -1.07
N GLY A 132 -31.86 14.58 -0.46
CA GLY A 132 -32.39 14.37 0.87
C GLY A 132 -31.51 15.06 1.90
N SER A 133 -32.18 15.70 2.86
CA SER A 133 -31.65 16.60 3.88
C SER A 133 -30.78 15.88 4.91
N ASP A 134 -29.56 15.51 4.54
CA ASP A 134 -28.52 15.28 5.53
C ASP A 134 -28.25 16.63 6.24
N GLY A 135 -28.15 16.64 7.57
CA GLY A 135 -27.92 17.88 8.33
C GLY A 135 -26.62 18.59 7.95
N ALA A 136 -26.49 19.88 8.29
CA ALA A 136 -25.37 20.73 7.87
C ALA A 136 -23.96 20.15 8.14
N ALA A 137 -23.77 19.37 9.23
CA ALA A 137 -22.50 18.71 9.54
C ALA A 137 -22.10 17.66 8.49
N ALA A 138 -23.09 16.92 7.96
CA ALA A 138 -22.86 15.96 6.89
C ALA A 138 -22.55 16.65 5.55
N GLU A 139 -23.09 17.85 5.28
CA GLU A 139 -22.73 18.62 4.08
C GLU A 139 -21.28 19.14 4.14
N VAL A 140 -20.82 19.59 5.31
CA VAL A 140 -19.43 20.05 5.49
C VAL A 140 -18.43 18.90 5.30
N ALA A 141 -18.74 17.70 5.79
CA ALA A 141 -17.87 16.53 5.62
C ALA A 141 -17.74 16.06 4.15
N LYS A 142 -18.66 16.49 3.28
CA LYS A 142 -18.68 16.18 1.84
C LYS A 142 -17.92 17.21 1.01
N ASP A 143 -17.57 18.36 1.60
CA ASP A 143 -16.86 19.43 0.92
C ASP A 143 -15.41 19.00 0.61
N PRO A 144 -15.02 18.97 -0.67
CA PRO A 144 -13.67 18.59 -1.06
C PRO A 144 -12.58 19.39 -0.33
N PHE A 145 -12.85 20.65 0.07
CA PHE A 145 -11.86 21.49 0.75
C PHE A 145 -11.39 20.88 2.06
N TRP A 146 -12.33 20.40 2.87
CA TRP A 146 -12.01 19.83 4.18
C TRP A 146 -11.36 18.46 4.03
N ILE A 147 -11.73 17.70 3.00
CA ILE A 147 -11.09 16.42 2.68
C ILE A 147 -9.63 16.65 2.25
N GLU A 148 -9.37 17.62 1.37
CA GLU A 148 -8.01 17.97 0.94
C GLU A 148 -7.14 18.50 2.10
N ALA A 149 -7.73 19.32 2.98
CA ALA A 149 -7.03 19.84 4.16
C ALA A 149 -6.66 18.73 5.15
N ASP A 150 -7.60 17.83 5.48
CA ASP A 150 -7.39 16.69 6.38
C ASP A 150 -6.35 15.71 5.84
N LEU A 151 -6.42 15.39 4.54
CA LEU A 151 -5.53 14.40 3.92
C LEU A 151 -4.19 14.98 3.44
N GLY A 152 -4.00 16.31 3.48
CA GLY A 152 -2.79 16.97 3.00
C GLY A 152 -2.52 16.83 1.50
N ILE A 153 -3.50 16.36 0.72
CA ILE A 153 -3.39 16.17 -0.74
C ILE A 153 -4.33 17.12 -1.50
N ARG A 154 -3.95 17.45 -2.73
CA ARG A 154 -4.77 18.22 -3.67
C ARG A 154 -4.91 17.43 -4.97
N LYS A 155 -6.15 17.22 -5.44
CA LYS A 155 -6.41 16.47 -6.68
C LYS A 155 -6.57 17.35 -7.92
N ASP A 156 -7.12 18.54 -7.73
CA ASP A 156 -7.44 19.46 -8.82
C ASP A 156 -6.46 20.64 -8.90
N ALA A 157 -6.71 21.52 -9.87
CA ALA A 157 -6.01 22.79 -9.96
C ALA A 157 -6.14 23.59 -8.64
N PRO A 158 -5.22 24.55 -8.38
CA PRO A 158 -5.31 25.40 -7.20
C PRO A 158 -6.71 26.01 -7.04
N ARG A 159 -7.28 25.82 -5.85
CA ARG A 159 -8.52 26.44 -5.39
C ARG A 159 -8.56 27.94 -5.67
N THR A 160 -9.63 28.38 -6.33
CA THR A 160 -9.92 29.78 -6.64
C THR A 160 -10.81 30.47 -5.61
N ASP A 161 -11.43 29.70 -4.71
CA ASP A 161 -12.28 30.18 -3.61
C ASP A 161 -11.48 30.64 -2.38
N LEU A 162 -10.15 30.49 -2.40
CA LEU A 162 -9.23 31.00 -1.39
C LEU A 162 -8.69 32.37 -1.78
N VAL A 163 -8.85 33.34 -0.87
CA VAL A 163 -8.31 34.70 -1.02
C VAL A 163 -7.28 34.94 0.07
N PHE A 164 -6.09 35.33 -0.36
CA PHE A 164 -4.94 35.65 0.50
C PHE A 164 -4.81 37.17 0.59
N ALA A 165 -4.69 37.70 1.81
CA ALA A 165 -4.45 39.12 2.05
C ALA A 165 -3.28 39.32 3.01
N ASP A 166 -2.35 40.18 2.62
CA ASP A 166 -1.20 40.60 3.44
C ASP A 166 -1.63 41.71 4.41
N GLY A 167 -1.38 41.49 5.70
CA GLY A 167 -1.63 42.44 6.78
C GLY A 167 -0.54 43.48 6.98
N GLY A 168 0.61 43.34 6.30
CA GLY A 168 1.73 44.30 6.33
C GLY A 168 2.66 44.18 7.53
N ASP A 169 2.30 43.43 8.57
CA ASP A 169 3.08 43.18 9.79
C ASP A 169 3.70 41.77 9.83
N GLY A 170 3.82 41.14 8.65
CA GLY A 170 4.17 39.72 8.52
C GLY A 170 2.98 38.77 8.72
N THR A 171 1.77 39.30 8.92
CA THR A 171 0.54 38.49 8.99
C THR A 171 -0.06 38.27 7.61
N MET A 172 -0.39 37.02 7.30
CA MET A 172 -1.22 36.62 6.16
C MET A 172 -2.58 36.17 6.68
N THR A 173 -3.65 36.74 6.12
CA THR A 173 -5.02 36.27 6.36
C THR A 173 -5.51 35.50 5.13
N VAL A 174 -6.24 34.42 5.37
CA VAL A 174 -6.82 33.58 4.32
C VAL A 174 -8.31 33.48 4.59
N THR A 175 -9.10 33.84 3.59
CA THR A 175 -10.55 33.64 3.59
C THR A 175 -10.93 32.63 2.52
N ARG A 176 -12.01 31.89 2.79
CA ARG A 176 -12.62 30.97 1.85
C ARG A 176 -14.07 31.39 1.63
N SER A 177 -14.43 31.71 0.39
CA SER A 177 -15.79 32.19 0.06
C SER A 177 -16.26 33.33 1.00
N GLY A 178 -15.35 34.26 1.31
CA GLY A 178 -15.59 35.41 2.20
C GLY A 178 -15.59 35.10 3.70
N LYS A 179 -15.43 33.83 4.12
CA LYS A 179 -15.35 33.44 5.54
C LYS A 179 -13.90 33.29 5.99
N PRO A 180 -13.53 33.68 7.22
CA PRO A 180 -12.18 33.46 7.75
C PRO A 180 -11.82 31.97 7.80
N TYR A 181 -10.68 31.60 7.22
CA TYR A 181 -10.15 30.23 7.28
C TYR A 181 -8.89 30.17 8.13
N ALA A 182 -7.89 31.02 7.84
CA ALA A 182 -6.61 31.03 8.53
C ALA A 182 -6.08 32.45 8.75
N THR A 183 -5.34 32.64 9.82
CA THR A 183 -4.50 33.80 10.10
C THR A 183 -3.12 33.27 10.49
N ILE A 184 -2.09 33.69 9.76
CA ILE A 184 -0.74 33.16 9.91
C ILE A 184 0.22 34.33 10.07
N ARG A 185 0.92 34.38 11.21
CA ARG A 185 2.01 35.32 11.44
C ARG A 185 3.32 34.67 11.04
N GLY A 186 4.05 35.33 10.15
CA GLY A 186 5.38 34.95 9.73
C GLY A 186 6.47 35.80 10.38
N GLU A 187 7.64 35.20 10.60
CA GLU A 187 8.87 35.91 10.97
C GLU A 187 10.02 35.53 10.04
N VAL A 188 10.92 36.46 9.79
CA VAL A 188 12.11 36.20 8.98
C VAL A 188 13.12 35.47 9.86
N VAL A 189 13.35 34.20 9.55
CA VAL A 189 14.34 33.34 10.20
C VAL A 189 15.31 32.87 9.12
N ASP A 190 16.60 32.93 9.41
CA ASP A 190 17.66 32.45 8.53
C ASP A 190 17.72 30.92 8.53
N LEU A 191 16.74 30.28 7.89
CA LEU A 191 16.65 28.83 7.76
C LEU A 191 17.16 28.41 6.37
N PRO A 192 18.14 27.50 6.27
CA PRO A 192 18.62 26.98 4.99
C PRO A 192 17.48 26.44 4.11
N ALA A 193 17.59 26.60 2.79
CA ALA A 193 16.51 26.27 1.85
C ALA A 193 16.08 24.80 1.91
N ASP A 194 17.02 23.88 2.14
CA ASP A 194 16.74 22.45 2.32
C ASP A 194 15.94 22.19 3.62
N ARG A 195 16.29 22.85 4.73
CA ARG A 195 15.50 22.80 5.98
C ARG A 195 14.13 23.45 5.84
N ARG A 196 14.04 24.56 5.09
CA ARG A 196 12.77 25.22 4.77
C ARG A 196 11.84 24.25 4.03
N ALA A 197 12.35 23.53 3.02
CA ALA A 197 11.57 22.53 2.31
C ALA A 197 11.06 21.42 3.24
N VAL A 198 11.90 20.90 4.14
CA VAL A 198 11.50 19.89 5.14
C VAL A 198 10.43 20.41 6.10
N LEU A 199 10.50 21.67 6.54
CA LEU A 199 9.46 22.27 7.37
C LEU A 199 8.09 22.29 6.67
N PHE A 200 8.04 22.65 5.39
CA PHE A 200 6.77 22.65 4.65
C PHE A 200 6.26 21.25 4.34
N ARG A 201 7.14 20.24 4.31
CA ARG A 201 6.70 18.84 4.33
C ARG A 201 6.09 18.47 5.67
N TYR A 202 6.67 18.88 6.80
CA TYR A 202 6.03 18.68 8.11
C TYR A 202 4.59 19.21 8.14
N PHE A 203 4.35 20.44 7.65
CA PHE A 203 2.99 20.99 7.58
C PHE A 203 2.06 20.12 6.71
N ARG A 204 2.54 19.65 5.54
CA ARG A 204 1.75 18.79 4.65
C ARG A 204 1.36 17.46 5.30
N PHE A 205 2.23 16.90 6.13
CA PHE A 205 1.98 15.61 6.76
C PHE A 205 1.06 15.71 7.99
N LEU A 206 1.20 16.76 8.81
CA LEU A 206 0.66 16.73 10.17
C LEU A 206 -0.24 17.91 10.54
N SER A 207 -0.27 19.00 9.78
CA SER A 207 -0.96 20.20 10.26
C SER A 207 -2.44 20.27 9.88
N GLU A 208 -2.96 19.41 9.00
CA GLU A 208 -4.32 19.54 8.44
C GLU A 208 -4.60 20.94 7.83
N LEU A 209 -3.54 21.65 7.42
CA LEU A 209 -3.65 22.95 6.76
C LEU A 209 -3.82 22.71 5.27
N HIS A 210 -4.74 23.43 4.62
CA HIS A 210 -5.03 23.19 3.21
C HIS A 210 -3.77 23.36 2.32
N PRO A 211 -3.49 22.43 1.38
CA PRO A 211 -2.27 22.46 0.55
C PRO A 211 -1.99 23.79 -0.16
N ASN A 212 -3.01 24.48 -0.70
CA ASN A 212 -2.85 25.82 -1.29
C ASN A 212 -2.27 26.86 -0.31
N VAL A 213 -2.62 26.78 0.98
CA VAL A 213 -2.09 27.70 1.98
C VAL A 213 -0.64 27.36 2.29
N ILE A 214 -0.31 26.07 2.37
CA ILE A 214 1.08 25.62 2.53
C ILE A 214 1.94 26.08 1.35
N ASP A 215 1.47 25.90 0.12
CA ASP A 215 2.17 26.34 -1.10
C ASP A 215 2.39 27.86 -1.12
N ALA A 216 1.44 28.64 -0.60
CA ALA A 216 1.58 30.10 -0.46
C ALA A 216 2.63 30.47 0.60
N LEU A 217 2.63 29.78 1.74
CA LEU A 217 3.62 29.97 2.80
C LEU A 217 5.03 29.60 2.32
N GLU A 218 5.18 28.49 1.60
CA GLU A 218 6.48 28.01 1.10
C GLU A 218 7.15 29.05 0.19
N LYS A 219 6.37 29.71 -0.67
CA LYS A 219 6.81 30.79 -1.58
C LYS A 219 7.15 32.11 -0.87
N GLY A 220 6.62 32.33 0.33
CA GLY A 220 6.90 33.53 1.12
C GLY A 220 8.35 33.58 1.64
N ALA A 221 8.83 34.74 2.06
CA ALA A 221 10.15 34.86 2.70
C ALA A 221 10.12 34.49 4.19
N ALA A 222 9.02 34.79 4.88
CA ALA A 222 8.87 34.51 6.30
C ALA A 222 8.58 33.02 6.57
N LEU A 223 8.98 32.53 7.74
CA LEU A 223 8.53 31.25 8.29
C LEU A 223 7.28 31.47 9.14
N PRO A 224 6.27 30.59 9.05
CA PRO A 224 5.10 30.69 9.90
C PRO A 224 5.48 30.38 11.36
N VAL A 225 5.33 31.33 12.28
CA VAL A 225 5.64 31.16 13.72
C VAL A 225 4.38 31.07 14.57
N ALA A 226 3.25 31.56 14.07
CA ALA A 226 1.95 31.35 14.69
C ALA A 226 0.89 31.18 13.61
N LEU A 227 0.13 30.10 13.69
CA LEU A 227 -0.95 29.76 12.78
C LEU A 227 -2.24 29.63 13.60
N ASP A 228 -3.31 30.22 13.12
CA ASP A 228 -4.65 30.10 13.67
C ASP A 228 -5.61 29.80 12.53
N TYR A 229 -6.12 28.57 12.45
CA TYR A 229 -6.88 28.12 11.31
C TYR A 229 -8.01 27.18 11.70
N ARG A 230 -8.83 26.84 10.73
CA ARG A 230 -9.97 25.93 10.89
C ARG A 230 -9.62 24.54 10.39
N VAL A 231 -10.11 23.51 11.10
CA VAL A 231 -9.97 22.09 10.73
C VAL A 231 -11.33 21.40 10.87
N LEU A 232 -11.55 20.31 10.13
CA LEU A 232 -12.75 19.49 10.26
C LEU A 232 -12.48 18.36 11.26
N LYS A 233 -13.12 18.41 12.43
CA LYS A 233 -12.96 17.43 13.51
C LYS A 233 -14.32 16.85 13.87
N ASP A 234 -14.47 15.54 13.77
CA ASP A 234 -15.71 14.82 14.10
C ASP A 234 -16.97 15.36 13.38
N GLY A 235 -16.80 15.92 12.17
CA GLY A 235 -17.88 16.51 11.37
C GLY A 235 -18.12 18.00 11.62
N ASP A 236 -17.44 18.60 12.60
CA ASP A 236 -17.55 20.01 12.95
C ASP A 236 -16.29 20.81 12.61
N ILE A 237 -16.47 22.11 12.32
CA ILE A 237 -15.34 23.01 12.03
C ILE A 237 -14.78 23.54 13.35
N ALA A 238 -13.64 23.01 13.78
CA ALA A 238 -12.92 23.43 14.97
C ALA A 238 -11.85 24.49 14.62
N ARG A 239 -11.39 25.22 15.64
CA ARG A 239 -10.23 26.11 15.56
C ARG A 239 -9.00 25.35 16.01
N ARG A 240 -7.89 25.46 15.29
CA ARG A 240 -6.57 24.95 15.67
C ARG A 240 -5.56 26.09 15.68
N GLN A 241 -4.74 26.12 16.72
CA GLN A 241 -3.63 27.06 16.86
C GLN A 241 -2.32 26.26 16.90
N VAL A 242 -1.32 26.72 16.14
CA VAL A 242 0.03 26.15 16.16
C VAL A 242 1.01 27.29 16.35
N ARG A 243 1.94 27.16 17.30
CA ARG A 243 3.06 28.09 17.44
C ARG A 243 4.38 27.35 17.31
N LEU A 244 5.31 27.95 16.58
CA LEU A 244 6.67 27.46 16.39
C LEU A 244 7.63 28.47 17.00
N ARG A 245 8.50 28.01 17.91
CA ARG A 245 9.58 28.83 18.49
C ARG A 245 10.90 28.17 18.17
N ALA A 246 11.81 28.90 17.53
CA ALA A 246 13.14 28.38 17.23
C ALA A 246 13.90 28.09 18.55
N ALA A 247 14.34 26.86 18.72
CA ALA A 247 15.09 26.40 19.90
C ALA A 247 16.61 26.34 19.64
N GLY A 248 17.04 26.16 18.38
CA GLY A 248 18.45 26.26 17.99
C GLY A 248 18.88 25.25 16.92
N ARG A 249 20.19 25.17 16.68
CA ARG A 249 20.83 24.20 15.79
C ARG A 249 21.69 23.23 16.59
N VAL A 250 21.60 21.94 16.28
CA VAL A 250 22.35 20.87 16.95
C VAL A 250 22.88 19.88 15.93
N THR A 251 24.13 19.47 16.04
CA THR A 251 24.67 18.32 15.30
C THR A 251 24.55 17.09 16.19
N THR A 252 23.84 16.07 15.71
CA THR A 252 23.55 14.84 16.47
C THR A 252 23.55 13.64 15.53
N PRO A 253 23.84 12.41 16.00
CA PRO A 253 23.56 11.21 15.23
C PRO A 253 22.09 11.15 14.78
N TYR A 254 21.82 10.36 13.73
CA TYR A 254 20.44 10.09 13.28
C TYR A 254 19.54 9.69 14.47
N PRO A 255 18.34 10.28 14.61
CA PRO A 255 17.63 10.26 15.89
C PRO A 255 16.82 8.98 16.16
N LEU A 256 17.24 7.87 15.57
CA LEU A 256 16.73 6.54 15.87
C LEU A 256 17.74 5.81 16.78
N ASP A 257 17.37 5.56 18.03
CA ASP A 257 18.20 4.80 18.98
C ASP A 257 18.42 3.36 18.45
N PRO A 258 19.67 2.93 18.16
CA PRO A 258 19.97 1.60 17.65
C PRO A 258 19.53 0.45 18.57
N ALA A 259 19.29 0.73 19.85
CA ALA A 259 18.80 -0.23 20.83
C ALA A 259 17.27 -0.41 20.84
N LEU A 260 16.54 0.38 20.05
CA LEU A 260 15.10 0.16 19.86
C LEU A 260 14.85 -1.12 19.07
N ARG A 261 13.75 -1.80 19.42
CA ARG A 261 13.32 -3.01 18.72
C ARG A 261 12.18 -2.67 17.76
N PRO A 262 12.15 -3.28 16.56
CA PRO A 262 10.93 -3.29 15.78
C PRO A 262 9.80 -3.78 16.66
N ALA A 263 8.66 -3.16 16.51
CA ALA A 263 7.54 -3.46 17.35
C ALA A 263 6.99 -4.84 16.94
N ASP A 264 7.06 -5.80 17.88
CA ASP A 264 6.58 -7.19 17.68
C ASP A 264 5.07 -7.17 17.38
N GLU A 265 4.59 -8.03 16.47
CA GLU A 265 3.17 -8.37 16.14
C GLU A 265 2.10 -7.59 16.95
N GLY A 266 1.19 -6.86 16.28
CA GLY A 266 0.10 -6.11 16.94
C GLY A 266 0.01 -4.61 16.64
N HIS A 267 0.78 -4.09 15.67
CA HIS A 267 0.79 -2.64 15.35
C HIS A 267 -0.28 -2.20 14.38
N TYR A 268 -0.93 -3.17 13.73
CA TYR A 268 -2.08 -2.91 12.88
C TYR A 268 -3.32 -2.90 13.79
N THR A 269 -3.55 -1.78 14.46
CA THR A 269 -4.68 -1.62 15.38
C THR A 269 -6.01 -1.81 14.63
N ASN A 270 -6.97 -2.43 15.34
CA ASN A 270 -8.34 -2.79 14.92
C ASN A 270 -8.45 -4.09 14.07
N ASP A 271 -8.68 -5.19 14.81
CA ASP A 271 -9.62 -6.29 14.53
C ASP A 271 -9.22 -7.55 13.75
N VAL A 272 -7.96 -7.80 13.38
CA VAL A 272 -7.64 -9.12 12.78
C VAL A 272 -6.27 -9.65 13.24
N PRO A 273 -6.20 -10.44 14.33
CA PRO A 273 -4.98 -11.17 14.73
C PRO A 273 -4.31 -11.94 13.59
N ALA A 274 -5.09 -12.40 12.60
CA ALA A 274 -4.57 -13.09 11.44
C ALA A 274 -3.70 -12.21 10.51
N ILE A 275 -3.82 -10.88 10.54
CA ILE A 275 -2.92 -9.98 9.79
C ILE A 275 -1.53 -9.97 10.44
N ASP A 276 -1.47 -9.85 11.77
CA ASP A 276 -0.20 -9.81 12.49
C ASP A 276 0.58 -11.11 12.31
N ASP A 277 -0.09 -12.26 12.48
CA ASP A 277 0.52 -13.59 12.24
C ASP A 277 1.08 -13.71 10.82
N LEU A 278 0.33 -13.24 9.83
CA LEU A 278 0.72 -13.30 8.42
C LEU A 278 1.91 -12.38 8.13
N VAL A 279 1.89 -11.14 8.62
CA VAL A 279 3.02 -10.20 8.46
C VAL A 279 4.27 -10.72 9.19
N GLY A 280 4.12 -11.31 10.37
CA GLY A 280 5.21 -11.97 11.09
C GLY A 280 5.84 -13.12 10.30
N MET A 281 5.02 -13.94 9.61
CA MET A 281 5.49 -14.95 8.66
C MET A 281 6.26 -14.32 7.50
N MET A 282 5.69 -13.31 6.84
CA MET A 282 6.33 -12.63 5.70
C MET A 282 7.69 -12.04 6.07
N ALA A 283 7.80 -11.44 7.26
CA ALA A 283 9.04 -10.88 7.77
C ALA A 283 10.11 -11.97 7.97
N LYS A 284 9.74 -13.14 8.51
CA LYS A 284 10.65 -14.30 8.64
C LYS A 284 11.12 -14.79 7.26
N VAL A 285 10.21 -14.87 6.29
CA VAL A 285 10.52 -15.29 4.92
C VAL A 285 11.49 -14.31 4.25
N ALA A 286 11.25 -13.00 4.37
CA ALA A 286 12.10 -11.96 3.81
C ALA A 286 13.51 -11.93 4.41
N ARG A 287 13.66 -12.31 5.70
CA ARG A 287 14.97 -12.44 6.36
C ARG A 287 15.68 -13.76 6.07
N GLY A 288 15.01 -14.73 5.46
CA GLY A 288 15.54 -16.09 5.29
C GLY A 288 15.48 -16.96 6.55
N ASP A 289 14.71 -16.53 7.56
CA ASP A 289 14.47 -17.28 8.81
C ASP A 289 13.34 -18.32 8.68
N TRP A 290 12.70 -18.41 7.51
CA TRP A 290 11.62 -19.36 7.29
C TRP A 290 12.16 -20.79 7.11
N PRO A 291 11.54 -21.83 7.72
CA PRO A 291 12.11 -23.18 7.75
C PRO A 291 12.35 -23.83 6.39
N THR A 292 11.58 -23.42 5.37
CA THR A 292 11.71 -23.92 3.99
C THR A 292 12.23 -22.82 3.10
N GLY A 293 13.05 -23.15 2.11
CA GLY A 293 13.45 -22.22 1.05
C GLY A 293 12.45 -22.18 -0.12
N PRO A 294 12.67 -21.31 -1.12
CA PRO A 294 11.87 -21.32 -2.35
C PRO A 294 12.00 -22.66 -3.08
N LEU A 295 10.89 -23.23 -3.55
CA LEU A 295 10.91 -24.40 -4.43
C LEU A 295 11.62 -24.05 -5.73
N SER A 296 12.65 -24.81 -6.10
CA SER A 296 13.37 -24.64 -7.37
C SER A 296 12.51 -25.09 -8.57
N PRO A 297 12.84 -24.68 -9.81
CA PRO A 297 12.18 -25.22 -11.00
C PRO A 297 12.25 -26.76 -11.09
N ASP A 298 13.34 -27.37 -10.62
CA ASP A 298 13.48 -28.82 -10.57
C ASP A 298 12.56 -29.46 -9.51
N ASP A 299 12.35 -28.81 -8.36
CA ASP A 299 11.36 -29.25 -7.36
C ASP A 299 9.96 -29.27 -7.95
N TYR A 300 9.59 -28.19 -8.66
CA TYR A 300 8.32 -28.12 -9.37
C TYR A 300 8.20 -29.20 -10.44
N TRP A 301 9.21 -29.40 -11.29
CA TRP A 301 9.14 -30.42 -12.33
C TRP A 301 9.05 -31.84 -11.78
N ARG A 302 9.73 -32.14 -10.66
CA ARG A 302 9.59 -33.43 -9.97
C ARG A 302 8.15 -33.66 -9.50
N GLU A 303 7.54 -32.64 -8.92
CA GLU A 303 6.15 -32.73 -8.48
C GLU A 303 5.17 -32.81 -9.65
N VAL A 304 5.37 -32.01 -10.70
CA VAL A 304 4.58 -32.08 -11.95
C VAL A 304 4.68 -33.46 -12.59
N GLU A 305 5.87 -34.05 -12.67
CA GLU A 305 6.07 -35.40 -13.22
C GLU A 305 5.35 -36.46 -12.38
N ARG A 306 5.39 -36.33 -11.06
CA ARG A 306 4.68 -37.23 -10.15
C ARG A 306 3.17 -37.16 -10.36
N GLN A 307 2.59 -35.95 -10.32
CA GLN A 307 1.16 -35.76 -10.56
C GLN A 307 0.72 -36.24 -11.94
N PHE A 308 1.56 -36.00 -12.95
CA PHE A 308 1.32 -36.45 -14.32
C PHE A 308 1.29 -37.98 -14.42
N LYS A 309 2.23 -38.69 -13.77
CA LYS A 309 2.26 -40.17 -13.72
C LYS A 309 1.08 -40.76 -12.96
N ASP A 310 0.62 -40.07 -11.92
CA ASP A 310 -0.54 -40.45 -11.13
C ASP A 310 -1.88 -40.11 -11.82
N GLU A 311 -1.83 -39.65 -13.08
CA GLU A 311 -2.99 -39.17 -13.87
C GLU A 311 -3.81 -38.07 -13.16
N ASN A 312 -3.20 -37.33 -12.23
CA ASN A 312 -3.85 -36.23 -11.51
C ASN A 312 -3.73 -34.94 -12.32
N ALA A 313 -4.70 -34.71 -13.20
CA ALA A 313 -4.73 -33.56 -14.10
C ALA A 313 -4.79 -32.22 -13.36
N LEU A 314 -5.59 -32.12 -12.29
CA LEU A 314 -5.66 -30.91 -11.46
C LEU A 314 -4.34 -30.65 -10.73
N GLY A 315 -3.75 -31.66 -10.08
CA GLY A 315 -2.47 -31.50 -9.39
C GLY A 315 -1.35 -31.09 -10.35
N THR A 316 -1.32 -31.67 -11.54
CA THR A 316 -0.39 -31.28 -12.62
C THR A 316 -0.57 -29.81 -13.00
N PHE A 317 -1.82 -29.38 -13.22
CA PHE A 317 -2.15 -27.99 -13.52
C PHE A 317 -1.72 -27.02 -12.42
N LEU A 318 -2.06 -27.30 -11.16
CA LEU A 318 -1.75 -26.41 -10.04
C LEU A 318 -0.25 -26.23 -9.84
N ASN A 319 0.56 -27.28 -9.98
CA ASN A 319 2.01 -27.17 -9.85
C ASN A 319 2.65 -26.43 -11.03
N VAL A 320 2.17 -26.64 -12.26
CA VAL A 320 2.61 -25.84 -13.43
C VAL A 320 2.30 -24.36 -13.21
N GLN A 321 1.12 -24.03 -12.69
CA GLN A 321 0.74 -22.65 -12.37
C GLN A 321 1.58 -22.06 -11.24
N GLY A 322 1.81 -22.79 -10.15
CA GLY A 322 2.67 -22.34 -9.05
C GLY A 322 4.09 -22.02 -9.52
N MET A 323 4.66 -22.89 -10.36
CA MET A 323 5.97 -22.67 -10.97
C MET A 323 5.97 -21.40 -11.85
N ALA A 324 4.95 -21.21 -12.69
CA ALA A 324 4.84 -20.04 -13.55
C ALA A 324 4.61 -18.74 -12.74
N MET A 325 3.90 -18.79 -11.62
CA MET A 325 3.75 -17.64 -10.73
C MET A 325 5.06 -17.28 -10.02
N GLN A 326 5.86 -18.27 -9.63
CA GLN A 326 7.13 -18.02 -8.93
C GLN A 326 8.26 -17.56 -9.86
N TYR A 327 8.33 -18.11 -11.08
CA TYR A 327 9.48 -17.95 -11.99
C TYR A 327 9.14 -17.30 -13.33
N GLY A 328 7.85 -17.08 -13.60
CA GLY A 328 7.36 -16.57 -14.86
C GLY A 328 7.09 -17.67 -15.87
N ALA A 329 6.25 -17.36 -16.85
CA ALA A 329 5.81 -18.33 -17.85
C ALA A 329 6.96 -18.91 -18.70
N THR A 330 8.08 -18.19 -18.85
CA THR A 330 9.26 -18.65 -19.59
C THR A 330 9.96 -19.83 -18.92
N VAL A 331 9.72 -20.09 -17.62
CA VAL A 331 10.23 -21.29 -16.95
C VAL A 331 9.70 -22.59 -17.59
N LEU A 332 8.55 -22.51 -18.26
CA LEU A 332 7.92 -23.64 -18.95
C LEU A 332 8.70 -24.08 -20.20
N ASP A 333 9.50 -23.18 -20.78
CA ASP A 333 10.40 -23.51 -21.90
C ASP A 333 11.51 -24.49 -21.46
N GLY A 334 11.82 -24.48 -20.16
CA GLY A 334 12.73 -25.39 -19.47
C GLY A 334 12.20 -26.81 -19.27
N CYS A 335 11.07 -27.19 -19.90
CA CYS A 335 10.51 -28.53 -19.79
C CYS A 335 11.58 -29.63 -19.98
N PRO A 336 11.73 -30.56 -19.01
CA PRO A 336 12.74 -31.61 -19.06
C PRO A 336 12.69 -32.40 -20.36
N LYS A 337 13.87 -32.80 -20.88
CA LYS A 337 13.96 -33.56 -22.14
C LYS A 337 13.15 -34.86 -22.09
N SER A 338 13.05 -35.50 -20.93
CA SER A 338 12.23 -36.70 -20.69
C SER A 338 10.73 -36.47 -20.87
N LEU A 339 10.25 -35.25 -20.62
CA LEU A 339 8.85 -34.86 -20.72
C LEU A 339 8.52 -34.14 -22.03
N ARG A 340 9.52 -33.80 -22.84
CA ARG A 340 9.31 -33.08 -24.11
C ARG A 340 8.78 -34.02 -25.19
N LYS A 341 7.72 -33.59 -25.87
CA LYS A 341 7.12 -34.22 -27.08
C LYS A 341 7.34 -33.29 -28.28
N PRO A 342 7.16 -33.78 -29.53
CA PRO A 342 7.26 -32.94 -30.72
C PRO A 342 6.35 -31.70 -30.66
N ASP A 343 5.16 -31.84 -30.07
CA ASP A 343 4.14 -30.79 -30.02
C ASP A 343 4.14 -29.95 -28.73
N GLY A 344 5.12 -30.16 -27.84
CA GLY A 344 5.25 -29.39 -26.59
C GLY A 344 5.62 -30.21 -25.35
N CYS A 345 5.43 -29.65 -24.17
CA CYS A 345 5.69 -30.32 -22.91
C CYS A 345 4.56 -31.30 -22.55
N ALA A 346 4.86 -32.57 -22.30
CA ALA A 346 3.84 -33.61 -22.07
C ALA A 346 2.84 -33.27 -20.95
N PRO A 347 3.23 -32.76 -19.77
CA PRO A 347 2.28 -32.31 -18.75
C PRO A 347 1.31 -31.23 -19.23
N VAL A 348 1.77 -30.29 -20.08
CA VAL A 348 0.92 -29.22 -20.63
C VAL A 348 -0.08 -29.78 -21.63
N LEU A 349 0.37 -30.70 -22.50
CA LEU A 349 -0.51 -31.41 -23.43
C LEU A 349 -1.54 -32.26 -22.68
N PHE A 350 -1.12 -32.93 -21.60
CA PHE A 350 -1.99 -33.70 -20.72
C PHE A 350 -3.08 -32.84 -20.07
N ILE A 351 -2.72 -31.69 -19.50
CA ILE A 351 -3.69 -30.72 -18.96
C ILE A 351 -4.71 -30.32 -20.03
N ARG A 352 -4.24 -29.99 -21.25
CA ARG A 352 -5.12 -29.62 -22.36
C ARG A 352 -6.09 -30.76 -22.70
N ASP A 353 -5.57 -31.97 -22.85
CA ASP A 353 -6.36 -33.13 -23.27
C ASP A 353 -7.37 -33.54 -22.18
N GLN A 354 -7.04 -33.34 -20.89
CA GLN A 354 -7.93 -33.62 -19.75
C GLN A 354 -8.94 -32.50 -19.45
N SER A 355 -8.79 -31.30 -20.03
CA SER A 355 -9.64 -30.14 -19.73
C SER A 355 -11.12 -30.29 -20.10
N GLY A 356 -11.50 -31.35 -20.80
CA GLY A 356 -12.89 -31.71 -21.12
C GLY A 356 -13.39 -33.01 -20.47
N THR A 357 -12.54 -33.73 -19.75
CA THR A 357 -12.83 -35.05 -19.16
C THR A 357 -12.69 -35.07 -17.65
N ASP A 358 -11.68 -34.39 -17.10
CA ASP A 358 -11.52 -34.22 -15.66
C ASP A 358 -12.40 -33.07 -15.17
N ARG A 359 -13.38 -33.40 -14.31
CA ARG A 359 -14.36 -32.43 -13.80
C ARG A 359 -13.71 -31.28 -13.05
N LEU A 360 -12.74 -31.53 -12.17
CA LEU A 360 -12.16 -30.48 -11.32
C LEU A 360 -11.23 -29.57 -12.11
N LEU A 361 -10.44 -30.14 -13.03
CA LEU A 361 -9.64 -29.35 -13.96
C LEU A 361 -10.52 -28.49 -14.87
N THR A 362 -11.62 -29.07 -15.39
CA THR A 362 -12.62 -28.32 -16.20
C THR A 362 -13.18 -27.14 -15.40
N LEU A 363 -13.51 -27.32 -14.13
CA LEU A 363 -13.99 -26.24 -13.26
C LEU A 363 -12.91 -25.19 -12.99
N ALA A 364 -11.65 -25.58 -12.78
CA ALA A 364 -10.56 -24.65 -12.53
C ALA A 364 -10.27 -23.76 -13.75
N ILE A 365 -10.14 -24.37 -14.94
CA ILE A 365 -9.93 -23.64 -16.20
C ILE A 365 -11.18 -22.83 -16.56
N GLY A 366 -12.36 -23.42 -16.41
CA GLY A 366 -13.63 -22.74 -16.68
C GLY A 366 -13.86 -21.54 -15.77
N GLY A 367 -13.49 -21.65 -14.49
CA GLY A 367 -13.63 -20.58 -13.50
C GLY A 367 -12.73 -19.38 -13.81
N THR A 368 -11.44 -19.65 -14.07
CA THR A 368 -10.46 -18.62 -14.48
C THR A 368 -10.84 -17.97 -15.81
N ARG A 369 -11.35 -18.74 -16.77
CA ARG A 369 -11.88 -18.19 -18.03
C ARG A 369 -13.11 -17.32 -17.81
N ALA A 370 -14.06 -17.76 -16.99
CA ALA A 370 -15.26 -17.00 -16.68
C ALA A 370 -14.90 -15.63 -16.08
N GLU A 371 -13.87 -15.58 -15.23
CA GLU A 371 -13.34 -14.34 -14.68
C GLU A 371 -12.80 -13.38 -15.78
N VAL A 372 -12.01 -13.88 -16.73
CA VAL A 372 -11.51 -13.08 -17.87
C VAL A 372 -12.65 -12.57 -18.75
N GLU A 373 -13.72 -13.36 -18.90
CA GLU A 373 -14.92 -12.99 -19.65
C GLU A 373 -15.88 -12.07 -18.86
N GLY A 374 -15.52 -11.63 -17.65
CA GLY A 374 -16.37 -10.77 -16.82
C GLY A 374 -17.55 -11.50 -16.15
N LYS A 375 -17.59 -12.83 -16.19
CA LYS A 375 -18.61 -13.69 -15.57
C LYS A 375 -18.19 -14.10 -14.16
N GLN A 376 -18.01 -13.12 -13.28
CA GLN A 376 -17.40 -13.32 -11.96
C GLN A 376 -18.14 -14.35 -11.09
N GLU A 377 -19.47 -14.32 -11.02
CA GLU A 377 -20.26 -15.26 -10.21
C GLU A 377 -20.10 -16.72 -10.65
N ALA A 378 -20.05 -16.95 -11.96
CA ALA A 378 -19.79 -18.29 -12.51
C ALA A 378 -18.37 -18.75 -12.16
N GLY A 379 -17.39 -17.85 -12.23
CA GLY A 379 -16.01 -18.08 -11.80
C GLY A 379 -15.91 -18.46 -10.33
N LEU A 380 -16.51 -17.66 -9.45
CA LEU A 380 -16.55 -17.88 -8.01
C LEU A 380 -17.18 -19.22 -7.65
N LYS A 381 -18.33 -19.55 -8.26
CA LYS A 381 -18.99 -20.83 -8.02
C LYS A 381 -18.12 -22.03 -8.45
N ALA A 382 -17.49 -21.95 -9.61
CA ALA A 382 -16.63 -23.02 -10.11
C ALA A 382 -15.38 -23.20 -9.23
N MET A 383 -14.68 -22.11 -8.92
CA MET A 383 -13.47 -22.16 -8.10
C MET A 383 -13.74 -22.51 -6.63
N GLY A 384 -14.88 -22.11 -6.07
CA GLY A 384 -15.27 -22.53 -4.72
C GLY A 384 -15.39 -24.05 -4.60
N ILE A 385 -15.91 -24.74 -5.62
CA ILE A 385 -15.92 -26.21 -5.67
C ILE A 385 -14.49 -26.75 -5.72
N VAL A 386 -13.63 -26.21 -6.58
CA VAL A 386 -12.23 -26.64 -6.71
C VAL A 386 -11.48 -26.49 -5.39
N VAL A 387 -11.63 -25.35 -4.71
CA VAL A 387 -10.96 -25.09 -3.42
C VAL A 387 -11.42 -26.06 -2.34
N ASN A 388 -12.73 -26.28 -2.19
CA ASN A 388 -13.24 -27.23 -1.20
C ASN A 388 -12.71 -28.65 -1.43
N GLU A 389 -12.64 -29.09 -2.69
CA GLU A 389 -12.11 -30.40 -3.06
C GLU A 389 -10.61 -30.51 -2.79
N VAL A 390 -9.84 -29.50 -3.18
CA VAL A 390 -8.40 -29.40 -2.89
C VAL A 390 -8.13 -29.47 -1.39
N GLU A 391 -8.90 -28.75 -0.57
CA GLU A 391 -8.76 -28.74 0.89
C GLU A 391 -9.11 -30.09 1.50
N SER A 392 -10.22 -30.70 1.08
CA SER A 392 -10.65 -32.00 1.63
C SER A 392 -9.70 -33.15 1.32
N ARG A 393 -8.94 -33.04 0.22
CA ARG A 393 -8.03 -34.09 -0.27
C ARG A 393 -6.55 -33.77 -0.06
N ASP A 394 -6.23 -32.62 0.52
CA ASP A 394 -4.85 -32.11 0.68
C ASP A 394 -4.03 -32.21 -0.63
N LEU A 395 -4.62 -31.71 -1.74
CA LEU A 395 -3.98 -31.87 -3.04
C LEU A 395 -2.70 -31.03 -3.16
N PRO A 396 -1.61 -31.60 -3.71
CA PRO A 396 -0.40 -30.85 -4.00
C PRO A 396 -0.64 -29.66 -4.93
N GLY A 397 -0.01 -28.53 -4.62
CA GLY A 397 -0.26 -27.26 -5.30
C GLY A 397 -1.57 -26.58 -4.88
N GLY A 398 -2.27 -27.09 -3.87
CA GLY A 398 -3.56 -26.56 -3.42
C GLY A 398 -3.54 -25.07 -3.04
N TYR A 399 -2.40 -24.57 -2.57
CA TYR A 399 -2.18 -23.14 -2.30
C TYR A 399 -2.38 -22.25 -3.55
N VAL A 400 -2.16 -22.77 -4.76
CA VAL A 400 -2.42 -22.06 -6.01
C VAL A 400 -3.92 -21.91 -6.25
N ALA A 401 -4.70 -22.95 -5.97
CA ALA A 401 -6.16 -22.87 -6.08
C ALA A 401 -6.73 -21.84 -5.10
N GLN A 402 -6.18 -21.77 -3.88
CA GLN A 402 -6.53 -20.73 -2.89
C GLN A 402 -6.28 -19.33 -3.45
N ALA A 403 -5.08 -19.07 -4.01
CA ALA A 403 -4.73 -17.76 -4.55
C ALA A 403 -5.59 -17.37 -5.77
N LEU A 404 -5.87 -18.32 -6.67
CA LEU A 404 -6.75 -18.07 -7.83
C LEU A 404 -8.17 -17.70 -7.36
N TYR A 405 -8.70 -18.41 -6.37
CA TYR A 405 -10.01 -18.11 -5.82
C TYR A 405 -10.05 -16.78 -5.05
N ALA A 406 -9.00 -16.51 -4.25
CA ALA A 406 -8.83 -15.26 -3.52
C ALA A 406 -8.88 -14.05 -4.46
N ASN A 407 -8.18 -14.13 -5.59
CA ASN A 407 -8.18 -13.08 -6.62
C ASN A 407 -9.58 -12.79 -7.18
N MET A 408 -10.39 -13.83 -7.41
CA MET A 408 -11.77 -13.66 -7.87
C MET A 408 -12.66 -12.99 -6.81
N LEU A 409 -12.47 -13.34 -5.54
CA LEU A 409 -13.18 -12.76 -4.41
C LEU A 409 -12.78 -11.30 -4.15
N ALA A 410 -11.50 -10.96 -4.33
CA ALA A 410 -10.92 -9.64 -4.03
C ALA A 410 -11.33 -8.52 -5.00
N ARG A 411 -12.02 -8.85 -6.11
CA ARG A 411 -12.45 -7.82 -7.08
C ARG A 411 -13.53 -6.93 -6.47
N PRO A 412 -13.42 -5.59 -6.58
CA PRO A 412 -14.37 -4.63 -6.04
C PRO A 412 -15.65 -4.53 -6.90
N THR A 413 -16.13 -5.64 -7.44
CA THR A 413 -17.39 -5.67 -8.18
C THR A 413 -18.50 -5.87 -7.17
N LEU A 414 -19.43 -4.90 -7.10
CA LEU A 414 -20.65 -5.08 -6.32
C LEU A 414 -21.33 -6.38 -6.77
N PRO A 415 -21.76 -7.25 -5.84
CA PRO A 415 -22.56 -8.40 -6.21
C PRO A 415 -23.80 -7.94 -7.00
N GLU A 416 -24.41 -8.82 -7.79
CA GLU A 416 -25.55 -8.46 -8.64
C GLU A 416 -26.71 -7.80 -7.87
N ASN A 417 -26.82 -8.08 -6.56
CA ASN A 417 -27.80 -7.49 -5.65
C ASN A 417 -27.36 -6.18 -4.95
N GLY A 418 -26.17 -5.66 -5.25
CA GLY A 418 -25.60 -4.45 -4.65
C GLY A 418 -25.20 -4.58 -3.18
N SER A 419 -25.15 -5.80 -2.62
CA SER A 419 -24.94 -6.00 -1.17
C SER A 419 -23.50 -5.68 -0.74
N MET A 420 -23.35 -4.61 0.06
CA MET A 420 -22.09 -4.26 0.73
C MET A 420 -21.67 -5.29 1.78
N THR A 421 -22.62 -5.94 2.45
CA THR A 421 -22.34 -7.02 3.40
C THR A 421 -21.67 -8.20 2.68
N LEU A 422 -22.23 -8.61 1.55
CA LEU A 422 -21.66 -9.71 0.76
C LEU A 422 -20.30 -9.35 0.17
N LEU A 423 -20.09 -8.09 -0.23
CA LEU A 423 -18.76 -7.62 -0.65
C LEU A 423 -17.74 -7.75 0.50
N ARG A 424 -18.11 -7.35 1.71
CA ARG A 424 -17.25 -7.49 2.89
C ARG A 424 -16.95 -8.94 3.22
N GLU A 425 -17.96 -9.82 3.21
CA GLU A 425 -17.78 -11.27 3.44
C GLU A 425 -16.83 -11.88 2.39
N ARG A 426 -16.98 -11.52 1.11
CA ARG A 426 -16.07 -11.96 0.05
C ARG A 426 -14.64 -11.48 0.27
N GLN A 427 -14.48 -10.24 0.73
CA GLN A 427 -13.20 -9.64 1.01
C GLN A 427 -12.50 -10.30 2.21
N GLU A 428 -13.25 -10.63 3.26
CA GLU A 428 -12.76 -11.39 4.42
C GLU A 428 -12.39 -12.83 4.01
N GLU A 429 -13.21 -13.49 3.19
CA GLU A 429 -12.85 -14.79 2.63
C GLU A 429 -11.59 -14.70 1.74
N ALA A 430 -11.49 -13.70 0.86
CA ALA A 430 -10.33 -13.48 0.01
C ALA A 430 -9.04 -13.38 0.84
N PHE A 431 -9.09 -12.64 1.95
CA PHE A 431 -7.97 -12.52 2.88
C PHE A 431 -7.55 -13.88 3.44
N GLU A 432 -8.49 -14.67 3.94
CA GLU A 432 -8.19 -16.02 4.46
C GLU A 432 -7.64 -16.96 3.39
N ARG A 433 -8.13 -16.86 2.15
CA ARG A 433 -7.61 -17.64 1.01
C ARG A 433 -6.17 -17.23 0.65
N PHE A 434 -5.86 -15.94 0.65
CA PHE A 434 -4.46 -15.48 0.48
C PHE A 434 -3.56 -15.94 1.63
N ARG A 435 -4.03 -15.88 2.88
CA ARG A 435 -3.29 -16.37 4.05
C ARG A 435 -2.92 -17.84 3.90
N LYS A 436 -3.87 -18.69 3.49
CA LYS A 436 -3.62 -20.11 3.17
C LYS A 436 -2.65 -20.29 2.01
N ALA A 437 -2.77 -19.48 0.96
CA ALA A 437 -1.88 -19.55 -0.19
C ALA A 437 -0.42 -19.25 0.20
N ILE A 438 -0.20 -18.16 0.96
CA ILE A 438 1.12 -17.74 1.44
C ILE A 438 1.69 -18.77 2.43
N ALA A 439 0.87 -19.31 3.34
CA ALA A 439 1.32 -20.37 4.24
C ALA A 439 1.77 -21.65 3.48
N GLY A 440 1.11 -21.97 2.36
CA GLY A 440 1.45 -23.13 1.53
C GLY A 440 2.72 -22.93 0.70
N ASN A 441 2.95 -21.74 0.16
CA ASN A 441 4.23 -21.36 -0.46
C ASN A 441 4.47 -19.84 -0.32
N PRO A 442 5.30 -19.41 0.64
CA PRO A 442 5.49 -17.99 0.92
C PRO A 442 6.48 -17.31 -0.04
N TYR A 443 7.01 -18.03 -1.03
CA TYR A 443 8.00 -17.51 -1.97
C TYR A 443 7.41 -17.04 -3.31
N ILE A 444 6.07 -17.03 -3.43
CA ILE A 444 5.38 -16.57 -4.63
C ILE A 444 4.95 -15.11 -4.43
N GLY A 445 5.68 -14.15 -5.01
CA GLY A 445 5.40 -12.72 -4.86
C GLY A 445 4.06 -12.27 -5.43
N PHE A 446 3.47 -13.03 -6.37
CA PHE A 446 2.10 -12.76 -6.84
C PHE A 446 1.09 -12.77 -5.69
N PHE A 447 1.26 -13.65 -4.70
CA PHE A 447 0.34 -13.71 -3.55
C PHE A 447 0.41 -12.44 -2.72
N TYR A 448 1.62 -11.89 -2.54
CA TYR A 448 1.85 -10.65 -1.79
C TYR A 448 1.30 -9.45 -2.57
N ARG A 449 1.56 -9.38 -3.88
CA ARG A 449 1.01 -8.33 -4.74
C ARG A 449 -0.51 -8.27 -4.65
N ASP A 450 -1.16 -9.41 -4.83
CA ASP A 450 -2.62 -9.50 -4.90
C ASP A 450 -3.27 -9.28 -3.53
N LEU A 451 -2.68 -9.81 -2.46
CA LEU A 451 -3.11 -9.51 -1.09
C LEU A 451 -2.95 -8.03 -0.74
N GLY A 452 -1.81 -7.42 -1.06
CA GLY A 452 -1.60 -5.99 -0.82
C GLY A 452 -2.60 -5.14 -1.60
N LYS A 453 -2.99 -5.55 -2.83
CA LYS A 453 -4.06 -4.89 -3.58
C LYS A 453 -5.42 -5.02 -2.91
N LEU A 454 -5.76 -6.19 -2.37
CA LEU A 454 -6.98 -6.38 -1.57
C LEU A 454 -7.00 -5.42 -0.37
N LEU A 455 -5.92 -5.38 0.40
CA LEU A 455 -5.78 -4.52 1.58
C LEU A 455 -5.83 -3.03 1.22
N PHE A 456 -5.16 -2.63 0.14
CA PHE A 456 -5.20 -1.26 -0.37
C PHE A 456 -6.65 -0.85 -0.71
N ASN A 457 -7.40 -1.71 -1.40
CA ASN A 457 -8.82 -1.45 -1.71
C ASN A 457 -9.74 -1.41 -0.48
N GLN A 458 -9.33 -2.04 0.63
CA GLN A 458 -10.02 -1.97 1.93
C GLN A 458 -9.64 -0.72 2.74
N LEU A 459 -8.90 0.23 2.16
CA LEU A 459 -8.33 1.40 2.84
C LEU A 459 -7.31 1.01 3.94
N ARG A 460 -6.71 -0.17 3.85
CA ARG A 460 -5.62 -0.67 4.70
C ARG A 460 -4.26 -0.48 4.01
N ALA A 461 -4.02 0.75 3.56
CA ALA A 461 -2.81 1.12 2.84
C ALA A 461 -1.54 0.85 3.67
N ASP A 462 -1.62 1.04 4.98
CA ASP A 462 -0.54 0.77 5.93
C ASP A 462 0.00 -0.65 5.79
N VAL A 463 -0.90 -1.64 5.85
CA VAL A 463 -0.55 -3.07 5.69
C VAL A 463 -0.19 -3.39 4.25
N ALA A 464 -0.89 -2.80 3.28
CA ALA A 464 -0.70 -3.10 1.87
C ALA A 464 0.74 -2.86 1.40
N TRP A 465 1.34 -1.73 1.79
CA TRP A 465 2.72 -1.42 1.44
C TRP A 465 3.71 -2.36 2.12
N ASP A 466 3.48 -2.72 3.38
CA ASP A 466 4.35 -3.68 4.07
C ASP A 466 4.32 -5.04 3.37
N VAL A 467 3.13 -5.53 2.97
CA VAL A 467 2.98 -6.76 2.19
C VAL A 467 3.72 -6.68 0.84
N TRP A 468 3.58 -5.57 0.11
CA TRP A 468 4.30 -5.39 -1.16
C TRP A 468 5.82 -5.35 -0.97
N ASP A 469 6.30 -4.65 0.05
CA ASP A 469 7.72 -4.58 0.37
C ASP A 469 8.29 -5.94 0.76
N PHE A 470 7.59 -6.74 1.59
CA PHE A 470 8.01 -8.11 1.88
C PHE A 470 8.06 -8.97 0.61
N GLY A 471 7.08 -8.82 -0.27
CA GLY A 471 7.05 -9.52 -1.56
C GLY A 471 8.24 -9.17 -2.46
N ARG A 472 8.68 -7.90 -2.48
CA ARG A 472 9.87 -7.44 -3.22
C ARG A 472 11.19 -7.99 -2.65
N LEU A 473 11.20 -8.33 -1.36
CA LEU A 473 12.37 -8.90 -0.68
C LEU A 473 12.50 -10.42 -0.88
N LEU A 474 11.50 -11.08 -1.46
CA LEU A 474 11.57 -12.50 -1.74
C LEU A 474 12.73 -12.82 -2.71
N PRO A 475 13.40 -13.97 -2.55
CA PRO A 475 14.40 -14.41 -3.51
C PRO A 475 13.79 -14.69 -4.89
N GLY A 476 14.57 -14.43 -5.94
CA GLY A 476 14.23 -14.76 -7.33
C GLY A 476 14.10 -13.55 -8.25
N SER A 477 14.48 -13.72 -9.52
CA SER A 477 14.50 -12.63 -10.51
C SER A 477 13.11 -12.19 -10.95
N TYR A 478 12.12 -13.10 -10.92
CA TYR A 478 10.77 -12.84 -11.42
C TYR A 478 9.92 -12.00 -10.48
N GLN A 479 10.29 -11.89 -9.20
CA GLN A 479 9.56 -11.07 -8.22
C GLN A 479 9.42 -9.62 -8.70
N ARG A 480 10.45 -9.08 -9.36
CA ARG A 480 10.42 -7.73 -9.94
C ARG A 480 9.27 -7.53 -10.94
N HIS A 481 8.98 -8.54 -11.76
CA HIS A 481 7.87 -8.46 -12.71
C HIS A 481 6.52 -8.53 -11.99
N ALA A 482 6.43 -9.25 -10.87
CA ALA A 482 5.20 -9.29 -10.09
C ALA A 482 4.82 -7.89 -9.58
N PHE A 483 5.79 -7.08 -9.12
CA PHE A 483 5.52 -5.77 -8.50
C PHE A 483 5.56 -4.56 -9.44
N GLN A 484 5.72 -4.76 -10.75
CA GLN A 484 5.80 -3.65 -11.72
C GLN A 484 4.61 -2.68 -11.60
N THR A 485 3.39 -3.17 -11.40
CA THR A 485 2.21 -2.29 -11.24
C THR A 485 2.26 -1.44 -9.97
N ILE A 486 2.97 -1.91 -8.93
CA ILE A 486 3.16 -1.16 -7.68
C ILE A 486 4.26 -0.12 -7.88
N ASP A 487 5.31 -0.46 -8.63
CA ASP A 487 6.36 0.50 -9.01
C ASP A 487 5.78 1.64 -9.87
N GLU A 488 4.88 1.32 -10.79
CA GLU A 488 4.13 2.31 -11.59
C GLU A 488 3.23 3.19 -10.72
N LEU A 489 2.54 2.61 -9.73
CA LEU A 489 1.76 3.36 -8.75
C LEU A 489 2.64 4.33 -7.95
N GLU A 490 3.77 3.85 -7.44
CA GLU A 490 4.72 4.67 -6.68
C GLU A 490 5.32 5.80 -7.52
N ALA A 491 5.71 5.52 -8.77
CA ALA A 491 6.19 6.53 -9.70
C ALA A 491 5.12 7.60 -9.96
N ARG A 492 3.85 7.18 -10.15
CA ARG A 492 2.72 8.10 -10.28
C ARG A 492 2.55 8.95 -9.01
N LEU A 493 2.58 8.36 -7.83
CA LEU A 493 2.45 9.10 -6.57
C LEU A 493 3.55 10.16 -6.40
N ARG A 494 4.79 9.87 -6.83
CA ARG A 494 5.88 10.86 -6.82
C ARG A 494 5.63 12.02 -7.80
N ALA A 495 5.10 11.70 -8.98
CA ALA A 495 4.80 12.71 -10.00
C ALA A 495 3.61 13.59 -9.60
N ASP A 496 2.56 13.00 -9.04
CA ASP A 496 1.32 13.69 -8.66
C ASP A 496 1.45 14.43 -7.32
N TYR A 497 2.29 13.92 -6.40
CA TYR A 497 2.51 14.50 -5.06
C TYR A 497 3.99 14.72 -4.73
N PRO A 498 4.74 15.50 -5.53
CA PRO A 498 6.18 15.75 -5.33
C PRO A 498 6.49 16.35 -3.94
N GLN A 499 5.52 17.02 -3.34
CA GLN A 499 5.60 17.59 -2.00
C GLN A 499 5.66 16.56 -0.86
N PHE A 500 5.52 15.27 -1.14
CA PHE A 500 5.75 14.19 -0.17
C PHE A 500 7.14 13.54 -0.30
N PHE A 501 7.93 13.87 -1.33
CA PHE A 501 9.20 13.20 -1.63
C PHE A 501 10.35 14.18 -1.89
N LEU A 502 11.59 13.77 -1.66
CA LEU A 502 12.75 14.52 -2.15
C LEU A 502 12.64 14.67 -3.68
N GLN A 503 12.93 15.86 -4.17
CA GLN A 503 13.11 16.05 -5.61
C GLN A 503 14.48 15.48 -5.99
N PRO A 504 14.57 14.71 -7.10
CA PRO A 504 15.81 14.08 -7.54
C PRO A 504 16.90 15.08 -7.94
#